data_AF-A0A5C7QBW1-F1
#
_entry.id   AF-A0A5C7QBW1-F1
#
_cell.length_a   1.000
_cell.length_b   1.000
_cell.length_c   1.000
_cell.angle_alpha   90.00
_cell.angle_beta   90.00
_cell.angle_gamma   90.00
#
_symmetry.space_group_name_H-M   'P 1'
#
loop_
_entity.id
_entity.type
_entity.pdbx_description
1 polymer ?
#
loop_
_entity_poly.entity_id
_entity_poly.type
_entity_poly.pdbx_seq_one_letter_code
_entity_poly.pdbx_strand_id
1 'polypeptide(L)'
;LSAVREALKPETELGFHGHHNLAMGIANSLMAVECGANRIDAAAAGLGAGAGNTPMEVLVAVCDRMGIATGVDLWKIQDVAEDLVVPMMDFPIRIDRDALTLGYAGVYGSFLLFAKRAEKTYGVPAREILLELGRRKLVGGQEDMIEDAAITMSRARKSAEASQ
;
A
#
# COMPACT_ATOMS: atom_id res chain seq x y z
N LEU A 1 -5.12 5.30 -16.50
CA LEU A 1 -4.02 6.13 -17.04
C LEU A 1 -4.32 6.68 -18.43
N SER A 2 -5.05 5.98 -19.31
CA SER A 2 -5.39 6.48 -20.66
C SER A 2 -5.99 7.89 -20.70
N ALA A 3 -6.95 8.20 -19.82
CA ALA A 3 -7.52 9.55 -19.73
C ALA A 3 -6.48 10.64 -19.39
N VAL A 4 -5.48 10.31 -18.56
CA VAL A 4 -4.37 11.23 -18.24
C VAL A 4 -3.47 11.42 -19.46
N ARG A 5 -3.16 10.33 -20.18
CA ARG A 5 -2.37 10.39 -21.41
C ARG A 5 -3.05 11.23 -22.49
N GLU A 6 -4.36 11.09 -22.65
CA GLU A 6 -5.18 11.85 -23.60
C GLU A 6 -5.27 13.34 -23.25
N ALA A 7 -5.28 13.68 -21.95
CA ALA A 7 -5.40 15.06 -21.49
C ALA A 7 -4.07 15.84 -21.48
N LEU A 8 -2.92 15.16 -21.42
CA LEU A 8 -1.60 15.80 -21.30
C LEU A 8 -0.86 15.84 -22.64
N LYS A 9 0.00 16.85 -22.80
CA LYS A 9 0.85 17.00 -23.98
C LYS A 9 1.75 15.76 -24.19
N PRO A 10 2.02 15.34 -25.44
CA PRO A 10 2.77 14.11 -25.72
C PRO A 10 4.12 14.00 -25.00
N GLU A 11 4.83 15.11 -24.84
CA GLU A 11 6.14 15.19 -24.18
C GLU A 11 6.07 15.11 -22.64
N THR A 12 4.88 15.23 -22.05
CA THR A 12 4.73 15.10 -20.59
C THR A 12 4.81 13.62 -20.21
N GLU A 13 5.80 13.29 -19.39
CA GLU A 13 6.00 11.94 -18.88
C GLU A 13 4.89 11.52 -17.91
N LEU A 14 4.66 10.22 -17.80
CA LEU A 14 3.61 9.64 -16.97
C LEU A 14 4.19 8.62 -16.00
N GLY A 15 3.90 8.83 -14.72
CA GLY A 15 4.27 7.92 -13.64
C GLY A 15 3.09 7.09 -13.14
N PHE A 16 3.39 5.88 -12.67
CA PHE A 16 2.48 5.11 -11.84
C PHE A 16 3.16 4.66 -10.55
N HIS A 17 2.48 4.87 -9.44
CA HIS A 17 2.89 4.47 -8.10
C HIS A 17 1.79 3.58 -7.51
N GLY A 18 2.10 2.31 -7.30
CA GLY A 18 1.16 1.31 -6.82
C GLY A 18 1.60 0.66 -5.51
N HIS A 19 0.63 0.37 -4.66
CA HIS A 19 0.82 -0.47 -3.47
C HIS A 19 0.44 -1.93 -3.73
N HIS A 20 0.99 -2.83 -2.93
CA HIS A 20 0.83 -4.28 -3.08
C HIS A 20 -0.27 -4.90 -2.17
N ASN A 21 -1.15 -4.08 -1.58
CA ASN A 21 -2.18 -4.51 -0.61
C ASN A 21 -3.12 -5.62 -1.13
N LEU A 22 -3.32 -5.71 -2.44
CA LEU A 22 -4.15 -6.72 -3.11
C LEU A 22 -3.34 -7.66 -4.01
N ALA A 23 -2.02 -7.74 -3.83
CA ALA A 23 -1.10 -8.48 -4.71
C ALA A 23 -1.03 -7.97 -6.16
N MET A 24 -1.56 -6.76 -6.43
CA MET A 24 -1.70 -6.23 -7.79
C MET A 24 -0.59 -5.27 -8.23
N GLY A 25 0.42 -5.01 -7.38
CA GLY A 25 1.45 -4.00 -7.68
C GLY A 25 2.14 -4.22 -9.04
N ILE A 26 2.56 -5.45 -9.33
CA ILE A 26 3.21 -5.82 -10.59
C ILE A 26 2.25 -5.65 -11.78
N ALA A 27 1.06 -6.27 -11.70
CA ALA A 27 0.08 -6.24 -12.78
C ALA A 27 -0.39 -4.81 -13.10
N ASN A 28 -0.63 -3.99 -12.07
CA ASN A 28 -1.02 -2.60 -12.24
C ASN A 28 0.12 -1.77 -12.85
N SER A 29 1.38 -2.03 -12.47
CA SER A 29 2.54 -1.39 -13.09
C SER A 29 2.68 -1.72 -14.57
N LEU A 30 2.50 -2.98 -14.96
CA LEU A 30 2.51 -3.38 -16.38
C LEU A 30 1.37 -2.72 -17.15
N MET A 31 0.17 -2.71 -16.59
CA MET A 31 -0.98 -2.05 -17.19
C MET A 31 -0.79 -0.53 -17.32
N ALA A 32 -0.11 0.09 -16.36
CA ALA A 32 0.28 1.48 -16.45
C ALA A 32 1.23 1.72 -17.64
N VAL A 33 2.23 0.85 -17.85
CA VAL A 33 3.12 0.92 -19.02
C VAL A 33 2.34 0.77 -20.32
N GLU A 34 1.41 -0.18 -20.41
CA GLU A 34 0.52 -0.34 -21.58
C GLU A 34 -0.32 0.92 -21.85
N CYS A 35 -0.75 1.62 -20.79
CA CYS A 35 -1.44 2.91 -20.89
C CYS A 35 -0.52 4.12 -21.20
N GLY A 36 0.78 3.90 -21.45
CA GLY A 36 1.74 4.94 -21.79
C GLY A 36 2.50 5.56 -20.61
N ALA A 37 2.49 4.93 -19.43
CA ALA A 37 3.43 5.30 -18.37
C ALA A 37 4.86 4.93 -18.75
N ASN A 38 5.79 5.86 -18.54
CA ASN A 38 7.22 5.67 -18.79
C ASN A 38 8.06 5.75 -17.51
N ARG A 39 7.41 5.96 -16.36
CA ARG A 39 8.00 5.86 -15.02
C ARG A 39 7.14 4.96 -14.14
N ILE A 40 7.77 4.01 -13.46
CA ILE A 40 7.11 3.15 -12.48
C ILE A 40 7.88 3.27 -11.16
N ASP A 41 7.17 3.60 -10.10
CA ASP A 41 7.72 3.55 -8.75
C ASP A 41 7.67 2.11 -8.23
N ALA A 42 8.80 1.67 -7.67
CA ALA A 42 8.97 0.37 -7.03
C ALA A 42 9.99 0.51 -5.89
N ALA A 43 9.99 -0.44 -4.97
CA ALA A 43 10.96 -0.48 -3.87
C ALA A 43 11.57 -1.88 -3.76
N ALA A 44 12.87 -1.96 -3.45
CA ALA A 44 13.52 -3.22 -3.15
C ALA A 44 12.80 -3.93 -2.00
N ALA A 45 12.58 -5.24 -2.14
CA ALA A 45 11.80 -6.07 -1.22
C ALA A 45 10.37 -5.55 -0.97
N GLY A 46 9.84 -4.69 -1.85
CA GLY A 46 8.55 -4.04 -1.68
C GLY A 46 8.49 -3.05 -0.52
N LEU A 47 9.61 -2.61 0.06
CA LEU A 47 9.62 -1.76 1.24
C LEU A 47 8.70 -0.53 1.10
N GLY A 48 7.73 -0.39 2.00
CA GLY A 48 6.73 0.68 1.94
C GLY A 48 5.57 0.47 2.92
N ALA A 49 4.59 1.37 2.85
CA ALA A 49 3.40 1.31 3.71
C ALA A 49 2.47 0.14 3.34
N GLY A 50 1.65 -0.32 4.30
CA GLY A 50 0.71 -1.42 4.09
C GLY A 50 1.42 -2.75 3.81
N ALA A 51 1.03 -3.43 2.73
CA ALA A 51 1.70 -4.62 2.21
C ALA A 51 2.94 -4.28 1.37
N GLY A 52 3.35 -3.01 1.33
CA GLY A 52 4.50 -2.55 0.55
C GLY A 52 4.14 -1.87 -0.77
N ASN A 53 5.18 -1.39 -1.43
CA ASN A 53 5.15 -0.91 -2.82
C ASN A 53 5.26 -2.10 -3.77
N THR A 54 5.19 -1.84 -5.08
CA THR A 54 5.59 -2.83 -6.09
C THR A 54 7.04 -3.31 -5.81
N PRO A 55 7.28 -4.62 -5.57
CA PRO A 55 8.63 -5.11 -5.32
C PRO A 55 9.50 -4.97 -6.57
N MET A 56 10.60 -4.23 -6.45
CA MET A 56 11.42 -3.83 -7.60
C MET A 56 12.07 -5.03 -8.29
N GLU A 57 12.66 -5.93 -7.53
CA GLU A 57 13.29 -7.15 -8.01
C GLU A 57 12.30 -8.05 -8.77
N VAL A 58 11.05 -8.13 -8.29
CA VAL A 58 10.00 -8.90 -8.97
C VAL A 58 9.55 -8.19 -10.24
N LEU A 59 9.38 -6.87 -10.22
CA LEU A 59 9.01 -6.09 -11.41
C LEU A 59 10.07 -6.22 -12.49
N VAL A 60 11.34 -6.08 -12.13
CA VAL A 60 12.47 -6.21 -13.06
C VAL A 60 12.52 -7.62 -13.65
N ALA A 61 12.32 -8.67 -12.84
CA ALA A 61 12.27 -10.05 -13.33
C ALA A 61 11.14 -10.27 -14.35
N VAL A 62 9.95 -9.73 -14.07
CA VAL A 62 8.80 -9.84 -14.97
C VAL A 62 9.04 -9.05 -16.27
N CYS A 63 9.57 -7.84 -16.18
CA CYS A 63 9.95 -7.05 -17.34
C CYS A 63 10.99 -7.76 -18.21
N ASP A 64 12.04 -8.34 -17.62
CA ASP A 64 13.05 -9.13 -18.34
C ASP A 64 12.41 -10.30 -19.11
N ARG A 65 11.52 -11.05 -18.44
CA ARG A 65 10.75 -12.15 -19.06
C ARG A 65 9.80 -11.71 -20.16
N MET A 66 9.37 -10.46 -20.16
CA MET A 66 8.52 -9.84 -21.20
C MET A 66 9.33 -9.11 -22.27
N GLY A 67 10.65 -9.01 -22.15
CA GLY A 67 11.49 -8.23 -23.07
C GLY A 67 11.34 -6.71 -22.91
N ILE A 68 10.85 -6.24 -21.76
CA ILE A 68 10.71 -4.82 -21.42
C ILE A 68 12.02 -4.34 -20.79
N ALA A 69 12.72 -3.42 -21.45
CA ALA A 69 13.97 -2.86 -20.94
C ALA A 69 13.72 -1.91 -19.76
N THR A 70 14.34 -2.21 -18.61
CA THR A 70 14.31 -1.34 -17.42
C THR A 70 15.64 -0.61 -17.19
N GLY A 71 16.74 -1.14 -17.74
CA GLY A 71 18.10 -0.67 -17.45
C GLY A 71 18.62 -1.07 -16.05
N VAL A 72 17.86 -1.88 -15.31
CA VAL A 72 18.24 -2.38 -13.98
C VAL A 72 18.76 -3.81 -14.10
N ASP A 73 19.90 -4.07 -13.47
CA ASP A 73 20.49 -5.41 -13.38
C ASP A 73 19.65 -6.26 -12.41
N LEU A 74 19.02 -7.32 -12.94
CA LEU A 74 18.11 -8.19 -12.19
C LEU A 74 18.78 -8.83 -10.98
N TRP A 75 19.99 -9.35 -11.14
CA TRP A 75 20.66 -10.10 -10.08
C TRP A 75 21.13 -9.16 -8.98
N LYS A 76 21.68 -7.99 -9.35
CA LYS A 76 22.08 -6.99 -8.35
C LYS A 76 20.90 -6.44 -7.55
N ILE A 77 19.73 -6.22 -8.17
CA ILE A 77 18.57 -5.72 -7.41
C ILE A 77 17.97 -6.80 -6.51
N GLN A 78 18.05 -8.08 -6.92
CA GLN A 78 17.71 -9.20 -6.06
C GLN A 78 18.63 -9.24 -4.82
N ASP A 79 19.95 -9.14 -5.01
CA ASP A 79 20.92 -9.11 -3.91
C ASP A 79 20.67 -7.91 -2.98
N VAL A 80 20.37 -6.73 -3.52
CA VAL A 80 20.01 -5.56 -2.69
C VAL A 80 18.75 -5.81 -1.87
N ALA A 81 17.71 -6.40 -2.47
CA ALA A 81 16.47 -6.70 -1.78
C ALA A 81 16.72 -7.67 -0.60
N GLU A 82 17.42 -8.77 -0.86
CA GLU A 82 17.63 -9.85 0.11
C GLU A 82 18.71 -9.53 1.15
N ASP A 83 19.88 -9.05 0.74
CA ASP A 83 21.04 -8.93 1.62
C ASP A 83 21.09 -7.60 2.37
N LEU A 84 20.44 -6.55 1.84
CA LEU A 84 20.50 -5.20 2.41
C LEU A 84 19.16 -4.73 2.96
N VAL A 85 18.07 -4.86 2.19
CA VAL A 85 16.79 -4.25 2.56
C VAL A 85 15.99 -5.11 3.54
N VAL A 86 15.84 -6.41 3.28
CA VAL A 86 15.13 -7.33 4.19
C VAL A 86 15.71 -7.30 5.63
N PRO A 87 17.04 -7.31 5.85
CA PRO A 87 17.62 -7.22 7.20
C PRO A 87 17.34 -5.92 7.95
N MET A 88 16.99 -4.84 7.25
CA MET A 88 16.65 -3.55 7.86
C MET A 88 15.18 -3.47 8.31
N MET A 89 14.34 -4.45 7.93
CA MET A 89 12.92 -4.41 8.26
C MET A 89 12.66 -4.86 9.70
N ASP A 90 11.99 -4.01 10.49
CA ASP A 90 11.53 -4.40 11.84
C ASP A 90 10.48 -5.53 11.81
N PHE A 91 9.76 -5.65 10.71
CA PHE A 91 8.71 -6.64 10.47
C PHE A 91 8.62 -6.97 8.98
N PRO A 92 8.22 -8.20 8.62
CA PRO A 92 8.13 -8.58 7.22
C PRO A 92 7.07 -7.76 6.48
N ILE A 93 7.46 -7.17 5.36
CA ILE A 93 6.53 -6.55 4.41
C ILE A 93 5.80 -7.65 3.66
N ARG A 94 4.50 -7.78 3.93
CA ARG A 94 3.65 -8.80 3.31
C ARG A 94 2.18 -8.39 3.36
N ILE A 95 1.36 -9.11 2.60
CA ILE A 95 -0.10 -9.04 2.72
C ILE A 95 -0.52 -9.80 3.99
N ASP A 96 -0.53 -9.10 5.12
CA ASP A 96 -1.14 -9.59 6.34
C ASP A 96 -2.65 -9.24 6.40
N ARG A 97 -3.29 -9.59 7.51
CA ARG A 97 -4.72 -9.35 7.75
C ARG A 97 -5.10 -7.88 7.56
N ASP A 98 -4.26 -6.98 8.04
CA ASP A 98 -4.60 -5.57 8.15
C ASP A 98 -4.24 -4.84 6.85
N ALA A 99 -3.13 -5.22 6.21
CA ALA A 99 -2.76 -4.73 4.90
C ALA A 99 -3.78 -5.12 3.82
N LEU A 100 -4.30 -6.36 3.87
CA LEU A 100 -5.42 -6.77 3.02
C LEU A 100 -6.67 -5.92 3.27
N THR A 101 -6.95 -5.62 4.55
CA THR A 101 -8.09 -4.78 4.93
C THR A 101 -7.95 -3.37 4.36
N LEU A 102 -6.75 -2.79 4.36
CA LEU A 102 -6.49 -1.48 3.73
C LEU A 102 -6.82 -1.49 2.24
N GLY A 103 -6.33 -2.50 1.52
CA GLY A 103 -6.60 -2.66 0.10
C GLY A 103 -8.09 -2.81 -0.19
N TYR A 104 -8.79 -3.63 0.60
CA TYR A 104 -10.23 -3.84 0.47
C TYR A 104 -11.06 -2.60 0.81
N ALA A 105 -10.69 -1.88 1.87
CA ALA A 105 -11.43 -0.70 2.34
C ALA A 105 -11.12 0.57 1.55
N GLY A 106 -10.08 0.57 0.70
CA GLY A 106 -9.65 1.76 -0.06
C GLY A 106 -9.05 2.85 0.84
N VAL A 107 -8.37 2.45 1.92
CA VAL A 107 -7.82 3.37 2.92
C VAL A 107 -6.34 3.63 2.66
N TYR A 108 -5.90 4.85 2.97
CA TYR A 108 -4.53 5.29 2.78
C TYR A 108 -3.52 4.42 3.58
N GLY A 109 -2.45 3.97 2.92
CA GLY A 109 -1.56 2.94 3.44
C GLY A 109 -0.84 3.30 4.75
N SER A 110 -0.54 4.59 5.00
CA SER A 110 0.12 5.05 6.23
C SER A 110 -0.72 4.79 7.48
N PHE A 111 -2.05 4.69 7.34
CA PHE A 111 -2.97 4.55 8.47
C PHE A 111 -2.80 3.25 9.24
N LEU A 112 -2.16 2.23 8.65
CA LEU A 112 -1.99 0.92 9.26
C LEU A 112 -1.38 0.98 10.66
N LEU A 113 -0.23 1.64 10.78
CA LEU A 113 0.54 1.67 12.02
C LEU A 113 -0.19 2.47 13.10
N PHE A 114 -0.92 3.52 12.71
CA PHE A 114 -1.75 4.30 13.62
C PHE A 114 -2.97 3.49 14.09
N ALA A 115 -3.65 2.76 13.21
CA ALA A 115 -4.75 1.89 13.58
C ALA A 115 -4.31 0.77 14.54
N LYS A 116 -3.13 0.16 14.30
CA LYS A 116 -2.55 -0.83 15.23
C LYS A 116 -2.19 -0.23 16.60
N ARG A 117 -1.76 1.04 16.65
CA ARG A 117 -1.53 1.75 17.92
C ARG A 117 -2.85 2.03 18.64
N ALA A 118 -3.86 2.54 17.92
CA ALA A 118 -5.19 2.78 18.47
C ALA A 118 -5.86 1.50 18.99
N GLU A 119 -5.67 0.36 18.32
CA GLU A 119 -6.14 -0.95 18.81
C GLU A 119 -5.58 -1.27 20.20
N LYS A 120 -4.26 -1.12 20.38
CA LYS A 120 -3.61 -1.36 21.67
C LYS A 120 -4.12 -0.41 22.77
N THR A 121 -4.42 0.84 22.42
CA THR A 121 -4.87 1.87 23.37
C THR A 121 -6.35 1.72 23.76
N TYR A 122 -7.23 1.42 22.80
CA TYR A 122 -8.68 1.50 22.99
C TYR A 122 -9.41 0.15 22.94
N GLY A 123 -8.71 -0.94 22.62
CA GLY A 123 -9.25 -2.30 22.55
C GLY A 123 -10.21 -2.55 21.38
N VAL A 124 -10.23 -1.64 20.39
CA VAL A 124 -11.02 -1.80 19.16
C VAL A 124 -10.11 -2.40 18.09
N PRO A 125 -10.46 -3.55 17.46
CA PRO A 125 -9.61 -4.19 16.46
C PRO A 125 -9.25 -3.24 15.31
N ALA A 126 -7.96 -3.20 14.89
CA ALA A 126 -7.50 -2.30 13.83
C ALA A 126 -8.31 -2.47 12.53
N ARG A 127 -8.69 -3.71 12.19
CA ARG A 127 -9.56 -3.99 11.04
C ARG A 127 -10.84 -3.16 11.06
N GLU A 128 -11.52 -3.08 12.20
CA GLU A 128 -12.80 -2.38 12.29
C GLU A 128 -12.62 -0.87 12.21
N ILE A 129 -11.55 -0.35 12.82
CA ILE A 129 -11.16 1.04 12.68
C ILE A 129 -10.94 1.34 11.20
N LEU A 130 -10.11 0.56 10.51
CA LEU A 130 -9.81 0.76 9.08
C LEU A 130 -11.06 0.71 8.20
N LEU A 131 -11.99 -0.23 8.45
CA LEU A 131 -13.26 -0.29 7.72
C LEU A 131 -14.11 0.98 7.93
N GLU A 132 -14.15 1.51 9.15
CA GLU A 132 -14.88 2.73 9.46
C GLU A 132 -14.23 3.96 8.79
N LEU A 133 -12.90 4.05 8.77
CA LEU A 133 -12.19 5.13 8.06
C LEU A 133 -12.46 5.08 6.55
N GLY A 134 -12.50 3.87 5.97
CA GLY A 134 -12.88 3.66 4.56
C GLY A 134 -14.32 4.08 4.28
N ARG A 135 -15.26 3.73 5.18
CA ARG A 135 -16.66 4.18 5.10
C ARG A 135 -16.78 5.70 5.16
N ARG A 136 -15.95 6.37 5.96
CA ARG A 136 -15.86 7.84 6.07
C ARG A 136 -15.11 8.51 4.91
N LYS A 137 -14.51 7.74 4.00
CA LYS A 137 -13.74 8.22 2.83
C LYS A 137 -12.59 9.17 3.21
N LEU A 138 -11.87 8.84 4.29
CA LEU A 138 -10.72 9.64 4.71
C LEU A 138 -9.56 9.54 3.73
N VAL A 139 -8.77 10.61 3.65
CA VAL A 139 -7.60 10.74 2.77
C VAL A 139 -6.32 10.88 3.60
N GLY A 140 -5.16 10.75 2.96
CA GLY A 140 -3.86 10.92 3.63
C GLY A 140 -3.72 12.30 4.29
N GLY A 141 -3.06 12.35 5.45
CA GLY A 141 -2.96 13.55 6.29
C GLY A 141 -4.06 13.69 7.35
N GLN A 142 -5.01 12.74 7.42
CA GLN A 142 -6.08 12.70 8.42
C GLN A 142 -5.86 11.61 9.48
N GLU A 143 -4.60 11.39 9.85
CA GLU A 143 -4.21 10.37 10.84
C GLU A 143 -4.83 10.60 12.23
N ASP A 144 -5.18 11.84 12.59
CA ASP A 144 -5.85 12.22 13.83
C ASP A 144 -7.25 11.61 13.96
N MET A 145 -7.97 11.45 12.85
CA MET A 145 -9.31 10.87 12.82
C MET A 145 -9.35 9.38 13.20
N ILE A 146 -8.18 8.72 13.20
CA ILE A 146 -8.05 7.31 13.60
C ILE A 146 -8.32 7.17 15.10
N GLU A 147 -7.80 8.09 15.92
CA GLU A 147 -8.06 8.09 17.37
C GLU A 147 -9.52 8.46 17.67
N ASP A 148 -10.08 9.45 16.97
CA ASP A 148 -11.50 9.81 17.11
C ASP A 148 -12.43 8.62 16.83
N ALA A 149 -12.18 7.90 15.72
CA ALA A 149 -12.93 6.71 15.37
C ALA A 149 -12.80 5.63 16.46
N ALA A 150 -11.59 5.36 16.93
CA ALA A 150 -11.35 4.35 17.96
C ALA A 150 -12.03 4.68 19.29
N ILE A 151 -11.97 5.94 19.74
CA ILE A 151 -12.65 6.41 20.96
C ILE A 151 -14.16 6.25 20.82
N THR A 152 -14.73 6.70 19.69
CA THR A 152 -16.16 6.63 19.41
C THR A 152 -16.64 5.17 19.42
N MET A 153 -15.92 4.28 18.74
CA MET A 153 -16.25 2.85 18.66
C MET A 153 -16.12 2.16 20.03
N SER A 154 -15.08 2.49 20.80
CA SER A 154 -14.87 1.93 22.15
C SER A 154 -16.02 2.34 23.10
N ARG A 155 -16.46 3.60 23.06
CA ARG A 155 -17.62 4.08 23.83
C ARG A 155 -18.91 3.36 23.43
N ALA A 156 -19.17 3.22 22.13
CA ALA A 156 -20.36 2.54 21.63
C ALA A 156 -20.43 1.07 22.09
N ARG A 157 -19.30 0.35 22.09
CA ARG A 157 -19.21 -1.03 22.58
C ARG A 157 -19.53 -1.14 24.07
N LYS A 158 -18.92 -0.29 24.91
CA LYS A 158 -19.17 -0.28 26.36
C LYS A 158 -20.65 0.00 26.68
N SER A 159 -21.28 0.91 25.96
CA SER A 159 -22.71 1.20 26.14
C SER A 159 -23.61 0.02 25.74
N ALA A 160 -23.24 -0.70 24.68
CA ALA A 160 -23.96 -1.90 24.24
C ALA A 160 -23.83 -3.06 25.24
N GLU A 161 -22.63 -3.27 25.79
CA GLU A 161 -22.37 -4.27 26.84
C GLU A 161 -23.13 -3.95 28.15
N ALA A 162 -23.22 -2.67 28.54
CA ALA A 162 -23.95 -2.25 29.74
C ALA A 162 -25.48 -2.33 29.59
N SER A 163 -25.98 -2.51 28.37
CA SER A 163 -27.42 -2.63 28.07
C SER A 163 -27.87 -4.09 27.88
N GLN A 164 -26.94 -5.06 28.02
CA GLN A 164 -27.20 -6.51 28.02
C GLN A 164 -27.24 -7.05 29.44
#